data_AF-A0A1R4LNF4-F1
#
_entry.id   AF-A0A1R4LNF4-F1
#
_cell.length_a   1.000
_cell.length_b   1.000
_cell.length_c   1.000
_cell.angle_alpha   90.00
_cell.angle_beta   90.00
_cell.angle_gamma   90.00
#
_symmetry.space_group_name_H-M   'P 1'
#
loop_
_entity.id
_entity.type
_entity.pdbx_description
1 polymer ?
#
loop_
_entity_poly.entity_id
_entity_poly.type
_entity_poly.pdbx_seq_one_letter_code
_entity_poly.pdbx_strand_id
1 'polypeptide(L)'
;MKKRVYIASLAFSGLFALPPVTLAQESVKAAPASVQSAVSQTLKTTRARLRQQMGINPEIQEAAVDTVTLPIYPGALMVVHKHHGINFDDLDQTLPFATFITEADVEQVIRFYREKLPSYSALQNDTATVLVQERVERGHYPQDYLKIPSVSIDSVTLSNDKTGTLIAVMYPWLAE
;
A
#
# COMPACT_ATOMS: atom_id res chain seq x y z
N MET A 1 58.52 6.54 65.39
CA MET A 1 58.56 5.06 65.33
C MET A 1 58.56 4.69 63.84
N LYS A 2 59.69 4.29 63.22
CA LYS A 2 60.14 2.88 62.97
C LYS A 2 58.99 2.06 62.33
N LYS A 3 59.02 1.51 61.10
CA LYS A 3 60.06 0.78 60.32
C LYS A 3 59.57 0.57 58.85
N ARG A 4 60.46 0.69 57.85
CA ARG A 4 60.98 -0.34 56.88
C ARG A 4 59.93 -0.96 55.92
N VAL A 5 59.95 -0.70 54.60
CA VAL A 5 60.75 -1.32 53.50
C VAL A 5 60.78 -2.86 53.51
N TYR A 6 60.40 -3.50 52.39
CA TYR A 6 61.14 -4.47 51.54
C TYR A 6 60.13 -5.21 50.62
N ILE A 7 60.16 -5.00 49.29
CA ILE A 7 60.81 -5.83 48.26
C ILE A 7 60.46 -7.33 48.36
N ALA A 8 59.83 -7.88 47.33
CA ALA A 8 60.46 -8.90 46.47
C ALA A 8 59.49 -9.46 45.42
N SER A 9 59.91 -9.35 44.16
CA SER A 9 59.47 -10.16 43.04
C SER A 9 59.69 -11.65 43.33
N LEU A 10 58.81 -12.51 42.81
CA LEU A 10 59.24 -13.78 42.25
C LEU A 10 58.22 -14.28 41.22
N ALA A 11 58.70 -14.40 40.00
CA ALA A 11 58.02 -15.02 38.88
C ALA A 11 57.80 -16.51 39.15
N PHE A 12 56.69 -17.05 38.65
CA PHE A 12 56.70 -18.41 38.14
C PHE A 12 55.72 -18.54 36.98
N SER A 13 56.28 -18.90 35.83
CA SER A 13 55.61 -19.17 34.57
C SER A 13 54.65 -20.35 34.70
N GLY A 14 53.41 -20.16 34.27
CA GLY A 14 52.44 -21.23 34.05
C GLY A 14 51.74 -20.99 32.73
N LEU A 15 52.15 -21.74 31.71
CA LEU A 15 51.50 -21.79 30.40
C LEU A 15 50.01 -22.12 30.55
N PHE A 16 49.14 -21.17 30.25
CA PHE A 16 47.80 -21.47 29.76
C PHE A 16 47.75 -21.04 28.29
N ALA A 17 47.73 -22.03 27.41
CA ALA A 17 47.38 -21.85 26.02
C ALA A 17 45.93 -21.38 25.94
N LEU A 18 45.74 -20.08 25.68
CA LEU A 18 44.46 -19.55 25.27
C LEU A 18 44.26 -19.91 23.79
N PRO A 19 43.07 -20.38 23.36
CA PRO A 19 42.79 -20.55 21.95
C PRO A 19 42.88 -19.18 21.24
N PRO A 20 43.24 -19.14 19.95
CA PRO A 20 43.23 -17.91 19.19
C PRO A 20 41.80 -17.35 19.20
N VAL A 21 41.66 -16.14 19.71
CA VAL A 21 40.49 -15.30 19.44
C VAL A 21 40.55 -15.02 17.95
N THR A 22 39.81 -15.81 17.17
CA THR A 22 39.51 -15.48 15.79
C THR A 22 38.84 -14.12 15.82
N LEU A 23 39.55 -13.13 15.29
CA LEU A 23 39.00 -11.85 14.90
C LEU A 23 37.98 -12.15 13.79
N ALA A 24 36.76 -12.51 14.19
CA ALA A 24 35.63 -12.48 13.29
C ALA A 24 35.48 -11.01 12.91
N GLN A 25 35.98 -10.67 11.71
CA GLN A 25 35.38 -9.62 10.92
C GLN A 25 33.91 -10.01 10.77
N GLU A 26 33.11 -9.59 11.74
CA GLU A 26 31.67 -9.50 11.59
C GLU A 26 31.49 -8.41 10.53
N SER A 27 31.50 -8.91 9.29
CA SER A 27 30.95 -8.25 8.12
C SER A 27 29.75 -7.46 8.61
N VAL A 28 29.89 -6.14 8.62
CA VAL A 28 28.74 -5.25 8.54
C VAL A 28 28.09 -5.60 7.21
N LYS A 29 27.28 -6.65 7.24
CA LYS A 29 26.33 -6.98 6.22
C LYS A 29 25.37 -5.82 6.28
N ALA A 30 25.68 -4.79 5.50
CA ALA A 30 24.78 -3.72 5.15
C ALA A 30 23.41 -4.38 4.99
N ALA A 31 22.45 -3.95 5.80
CA ALA A 31 21.06 -4.33 5.64
C ALA A 31 20.73 -4.13 4.15
N PRO A 32 20.38 -5.17 3.39
CA PRO A 32 20.03 -4.95 2.02
C PRO A 32 18.71 -4.19 2.03
N ALA A 33 18.82 -2.92 1.64
CA ALA A 33 17.94 -2.17 0.77
C ALA A 33 16.45 -2.56 0.76
N SER A 34 15.64 -1.54 1.02
CA SER A 34 14.28 -1.35 0.53
C SER A 34 13.21 -2.31 1.05
N VAL A 35 12.40 -1.80 1.99
CA VAL A 35 11.01 -2.25 2.18
C VAL A 35 10.20 -1.79 0.96
N GLN A 36 10.52 -2.30 -0.22
CA GLN A 36 9.60 -2.33 -1.34
C GLN A 36 8.90 -3.68 -1.20
N SER A 37 7.75 -3.69 -0.51
CA SER A 37 6.95 -4.90 -0.34
C SER A 37 6.75 -5.54 -1.72
N ALA A 38 7.39 -6.69 -1.97
CA ALA A 38 7.24 -7.39 -3.22
C ALA A 38 5.76 -7.75 -3.36
N VAL A 39 5.11 -7.23 -4.40
CA VAL A 39 3.69 -7.50 -4.67
C VAL A 39 3.45 -9.01 -4.68
N SER A 40 2.55 -9.48 -3.82
CA SER A 40 2.30 -10.91 -3.61
C SER A 40 1.82 -11.60 -4.90
N GLN A 41 2.12 -12.90 -5.03
CA GLN A 41 1.62 -13.68 -6.15
C GLN A 41 0.09 -13.77 -6.15
N THR A 42 -0.54 -13.78 -4.97
CA THR A 42 -1.99 -13.73 -4.80
C THR A 42 -2.57 -12.48 -5.46
N LEU A 43 -2.02 -11.28 -5.18
CA LEU A 43 -2.48 -10.05 -5.82
C LEU A 43 -2.29 -10.08 -7.34
N LYS A 44 -1.18 -10.61 -7.85
CA LYS A 44 -0.97 -10.72 -9.30
C LYS A 44 -2.01 -11.60 -9.98
N THR A 45 -2.31 -12.76 -9.41
CA THR A 45 -3.32 -13.69 -9.94
C THR A 45 -4.72 -13.10 -9.82
N THR A 46 -5.07 -12.49 -8.68
CA THR A 46 -6.34 -11.79 -8.49
C THR A 46 -6.51 -10.65 -9.49
N ARG A 47 -5.46 -9.83 -9.71
CA ARG A 47 -5.47 -8.77 -10.72
C ARG A 47 -5.78 -9.32 -12.12
N ALA A 48 -5.09 -10.38 -12.53
CA ALA A 48 -5.32 -10.98 -13.85
C ALA A 48 -6.78 -11.44 -14.01
N ARG A 49 -7.33 -12.11 -12.98
CA ARG A 49 -8.74 -12.53 -12.96
C ARG A 49 -9.70 -11.33 -13.03
N LEU A 50 -9.48 -10.30 -12.21
CA LEU A 50 -10.32 -9.10 -12.21
C LEU A 50 -10.29 -8.38 -13.57
N ARG A 51 -9.10 -8.25 -14.18
CA ARG A 51 -8.97 -7.67 -15.52
C ARG A 51 -9.76 -8.44 -16.56
N GLN A 52 -9.69 -9.78 -16.52
CA GLN A 52 -10.49 -10.63 -17.39
C GLN A 52 -11.99 -10.44 -17.16
N GLN A 53 -12.44 -10.39 -15.90
CA GLN A 53 -13.85 -10.16 -15.55
C GLN A 53 -14.36 -8.79 -16.01
N MET A 54 -13.49 -7.77 -15.98
CA MET A 54 -13.78 -6.42 -16.47
C MET A 54 -13.66 -6.28 -18.00
N GLY A 55 -13.35 -7.37 -18.73
CA GLY A 55 -13.14 -7.33 -20.18
C GLY A 55 -11.91 -6.52 -20.61
N ILE A 56 -10.95 -6.29 -19.71
CA ILE A 56 -9.75 -5.51 -20.01
C ILE A 56 -8.75 -6.41 -20.73
N ASN A 57 -8.40 -6.03 -21.96
CA ASN A 57 -7.37 -6.72 -22.73
C ASN A 57 -6.03 -6.67 -21.97
N PRO A 58 -5.36 -7.82 -21.72
CA PRO A 58 -4.08 -7.87 -21.02
C PRO A 58 -2.95 -7.11 -21.74
N GLU A 59 -3.07 -6.85 -23.04
CA GLU A 59 -2.10 -6.10 -23.85
C GLU A 59 -2.22 -4.57 -23.68
N ILE A 60 -3.32 -4.08 -23.11
CA ILE A 60 -3.50 -2.66 -22.84
C ILE A 60 -2.49 -2.23 -21.78
N GLN A 61 -1.60 -1.32 -22.17
CA GLN A 61 -0.77 -0.59 -21.22
C GLN A 61 -1.65 0.38 -20.44
N GLU A 62 -1.60 0.29 -19.12
CA GLU A 62 -2.31 1.22 -18.25
C GLU A 62 -1.57 2.54 -18.18
N ALA A 63 -2.32 3.63 -18.01
CA ALA A 63 -1.71 4.92 -17.71
C ALA A 63 -0.88 4.86 -16.42
N ALA A 64 0.15 5.68 -16.35
CA ALA A 64 1.07 5.69 -15.23
C ALA A 64 0.35 6.08 -13.92
N VAL A 65 0.76 5.47 -12.81
CA VAL A 65 0.12 5.65 -11.49
C VAL A 65 0.30 7.07 -10.95
N ASP A 66 1.32 7.78 -11.41
CA ASP A 66 1.70 9.13 -10.99
C ASP A 66 0.66 10.20 -11.37
N THR A 67 -0.24 9.93 -12.31
CA THR A 67 -1.35 10.86 -12.64
C THR A 67 -2.54 10.75 -11.70
N VAL A 68 -2.57 9.75 -10.80
CA VAL A 68 -3.64 9.61 -9.80
C VAL A 68 -3.42 10.62 -8.68
N THR A 69 -4.31 11.61 -8.58
CA THR A 69 -4.15 12.75 -7.67
C THR A 69 -4.64 12.49 -6.24
N LEU A 70 -5.41 11.42 -6.03
CA LEU A 70 -5.84 11.00 -4.70
C LEU A 70 -4.85 10.00 -4.08
N PRO A 71 -4.77 9.92 -2.74
CA PRO A 71 -3.89 8.98 -2.05
C PRO A 71 -4.09 7.54 -2.51
N ILE A 72 -3.01 6.78 -2.62
CA ILE A 72 -3.06 5.36 -2.96
C ILE A 72 -2.71 4.54 -1.72
N TYR A 73 -3.51 3.51 -1.43
CA TYR A 73 -3.24 2.62 -0.30
C TYR A 73 -1.88 1.91 -0.47
N PRO A 74 -0.99 1.93 0.55
CA PRO A 74 0.33 1.34 0.44
C PRO A 74 0.28 -0.17 0.14
N GLY A 75 1.09 -0.61 -0.82
CA GLY A 75 1.14 -2.03 -1.22
C GLY A 75 -0.05 -2.50 -2.06
N ALA A 76 -0.99 -1.61 -2.41
CA ALA A 76 -2.05 -1.95 -3.34
C ALA A 76 -1.51 -2.08 -4.77
N LEU A 77 -2.05 -3.05 -5.51
CA LEU A 77 -1.70 -3.32 -6.89
C LEU A 77 -2.77 -2.76 -7.83
N MET A 78 -2.36 -1.93 -8.79
CA MET A 78 -3.28 -1.34 -9.78
C MET A 78 -3.86 -2.42 -10.70
N VAL A 79 -5.19 -2.43 -10.81
CA VAL A 79 -5.96 -3.30 -11.69
C VAL A 79 -6.20 -2.65 -13.04
N VAL A 80 -6.65 -1.39 -13.05
CA VAL A 80 -6.97 -0.62 -14.26
C VAL A 80 -6.84 0.88 -13.99
N HIS A 81 -6.51 1.64 -15.03
CA HIS A 81 -6.40 3.07 -15.01
C HIS A 81 -6.98 3.70 -16.27
N LYS A 82 -8.13 4.35 -16.13
CA LYS A 82 -8.77 5.15 -17.16
C LYS A 82 -8.51 6.63 -16.88
N HIS A 83 -7.31 7.08 -17.25
CA HIS A 83 -6.88 8.47 -17.01
C HIS A 83 -7.68 9.52 -17.79
N HIS A 84 -8.41 9.11 -18.83
CA HIS A 84 -9.37 9.95 -19.54
C HIS A 84 -10.83 9.63 -19.14
N GLY A 85 -11.08 8.95 -18.04
CA GLY A 85 -12.44 8.53 -17.68
C GLY A 85 -13.08 7.58 -18.71
N ILE A 86 -14.40 7.43 -18.65
CA ILE A 86 -15.22 6.65 -19.58
C ILE A 86 -16.33 7.56 -20.12
N ASN A 87 -16.54 7.51 -21.43
CA ASN A 87 -17.73 8.08 -22.06
C ASN A 87 -18.86 7.07 -21.98
N PHE A 88 -20.01 7.49 -21.49
CA PHE A 88 -21.25 6.73 -21.57
C PHE A 88 -22.14 7.39 -22.63
N ASP A 89 -22.79 6.61 -23.48
CA ASP A 89 -23.52 7.14 -24.64
C ASP A 89 -24.60 8.18 -24.26
N ASP A 90 -25.18 8.05 -23.06
CA ASP A 90 -26.25 8.92 -22.53
C ASP A 90 -25.80 9.82 -21.35
N LEU A 91 -24.54 9.77 -20.92
CA LEU A 91 -24.03 10.58 -19.81
C LEU A 91 -22.74 11.31 -20.21
N ASP A 92 -22.50 12.44 -19.55
CA ASP A 92 -21.21 13.10 -19.64
C ASP A 92 -20.06 12.15 -19.23
N GLN A 93 -18.89 12.37 -19.83
CA GLN A 93 -17.65 11.67 -19.50
C GLN A 93 -17.40 11.66 -17.98
N THR A 94 -17.07 10.50 -17.42
CA THR A 94 -16.71 10.40 -16.00
C THR A 94 -15.41 11.13 -15.71
N LEU A 95 -15.16 11.41 -14.44
CA LEU A 95 -13.80 11.68 -13.99
C LEU A 95 -12.84 10.53 -14.35
N PRO A 96 -11.54 10.83 -14.47
CA PRO A 96 -10.49 9.83 -14.45
C PRO A 96 -10.63 8.93 -13.24
N PHE A 97 -10.30 7.65 -13.42
CA PHE A 97 -10.30 6.72 -12.29
C PHE A 97 -9.25 5.63 -12.42
N ALA A 98 -8.81 5.15 -11.27
CA ALA A 98 -7.95 3.99 -11.15
C ALA A 98 -8.50 3.03 -10.09
N THR A 99 -8.42 1.74 -10.38
CA THR A 99 -8.82 0.68 -9.44
C THR A 99 -7.59 -0.07 -8.97
N PHE A 100 -7.53 -0.37 -7.68
CA PHE A 100 -6.45 -1.07 -7.00
C PHE A 100 -6.99 -2.23 -6.17
N ILE A 101 -6.14 -3.22 -5.90
CA ILE A 101 -6.43 -4.31 -4.97
C ILE A 101 -5.36 -4.43 -3.90
N THR A 102 -5.76 -4.81 -2.69
CA THR A 102 -4.86 -5.06 -1.57
C THR A 102 -5.32 -6.30 -0.77
N GLU A 103 -4.39 -6.93 -0.07
CA GLU A 103 -4.68 -8.02 0.88
C GLU A 103 -5.16 -7.49 2.23
N ALA A 104 -5.06 -6.17 2.47
CA ALA A 104 -5.61 -5.53 3.65
C ALA A 104 -7.14 -5.66 3.69
N ASP A 105 -7.70 -5.71 4.90
CA ASP A 105 -9.15 -5.73 5.10
C ASP A 105 -9.79 -4.36 4.86
N VAL A 106 -11.11 -4.35 4.70
CA VAL A 106 -11.89 -3.16 4.38
C VAL A 106 -11.76 -2.08 5.46
N GLU A 107 -11.73 -2.46 6.74
CA GLU A 107 -11.66 -1.51 7.85
C GLU A 107 -10.31 -0.78 7.90
N GLN A 108 -9.22 -1.50 7.65
CA GLN A 108 -7.88 -0.94 7.53
C GLN A 108 -7.80 0.08 6.40
N VAL A 109 -8.39 -0.23 5.25
CA VAL A 109 -8.40 0.65 4.09
C VAL A 109 -9.29 1.88 4.33
N ILE A 110 -10.47 1.71 4.93
CA ILE A 110 -11.35 2.82 5.33
C ILE A 110 -10.62 3.76 6.29
N ARG A 111 -9.92 3.24 7.29
CA ARG A 111 -9.16 4.05 8.25
C ARG A 111 -8.09 4.89 7.56
N PHE A 112 -7.31 4.28 6.68
CA PHE A 112 -6.30 4.99 5.90
C PHE A 112 -6.90 6.16 5.12
N TYR A 113 -8.00 5.94 4.40
CA TYR A 113 -8.58 7.01 3.59
C TYR A 113 -9.26 8.09 4.44
N ARG A 114 -9.88 7.75 5.58
CA ARG A 114 -10.41 8.76 6.50
C ARG A 114 -9.32 9.65 7.08
N GLU A 115 -8.14 9.10 7.37
CA GLU A 115 -6.99 9.88 7.84
C GLU A 115 -6.40 10.77 6.73
N LYS A 116 -6.33 10.28 5.50
CA LYS A 116 -5.75 11.00 4.36
C LYS A 116 -6.69 12.00 3.70
N LEU A 117 -8.00 11.78 3.81
CA LEU A 117 -9.05 12.59 3.19
C LEU A 117 -10.04 13.06 4.27
N PRO A 118 -9.61 13.86 5.27
CA PRO A 118 -10.46 14.24 6.41
C PRO A 118 -11.66 15.12 6.02
N SER A 119 -11.65 15.73 4.83
CA SER A 119 -12.77 16.49 4.30
C SER A 119 -13.83 15.63 3.60
N TYR A 120 -13.56 14.34 3.34
CA TYR A 120 -14.47 13.46 2.62
C TYR A 120 -15.54 12.90 3.56
N SER A 121 -16.78 12.85 3.08
CA SER A 121 -17.90 12.25 3.81
C SER A 121 -18.06 10.78 3.43
N ALA A 122 -18.35 9.92 4.40
CA ALA A 122 -18.59 8.50 4.16
C ALA A 122 -20.07 8.23 3.89
N LEU A 123 -20.35 7.58 2.78
CA LEU A 123 -21.63 7.02 2.39
C LEU A 123 -21.53 5.50 2.45
N GLN A 124 -22.44 4.86 3.16
CA GLN A 124 -22.53 3.41 3.19
C GLN A 124 -23.56 2.97 2.16
N ASN A 125 -23.13 2.15 1.20
CA ASN A 125 -24.00 1.40 0.30
C ASN A 125 -24.06 -0.06 0.77
N ASP A 126 -24.94 -0.86 0.15
CA ASP A 126 -25.17 -2.25 0.52
C ASP A 126 -23.91 -3.12 0.45
N THR A 127 -22.98 -2.82 -0.46
CA THR A 127 -21.76 -3.61 -0.68
C THR A 127 -20.46 -2.86 -0.41
N ALA A 128 -20.49 -1.52 -0.45
CA ALA A 128 -19.27 -0.71 -0.40
C ALA A 128 -19.41 0.51 0.51
N THR A 129 -18.28 0.95 1.06
CA THR A 129 -18.16 2.27 1.67
C THR A 129 -17.58 3.23 0.64
N VAL A 130 -18.27 4.33 0.36
CA VAL A 130 -17.82 5.36 -0.58
C VAL A 130 -17.49 6.63 0.19
N LEU A 131 -16.28 7.16 0.00
CA LEU A 131 -15.86 8.46 0.52
C LEU A 131 -15.98 9.48 -0.62
N VAL A 132 -16.66 10.60 -0.40
CA VAL A 132 -16.91 11.65 -1.40
C VAL A 132 -16.45 13.02 -0.90
N GLN A 133 -15.87 13.85 -1.78
CA GLN A 133 -15.33 15.16 -1.42
C GLN A 133 -16.42 16.17 -1.01
N GLU A 134 -17.64 16.01 -1.50
CA GLU A 134 -18.76 16.91 -1.25
C GLU A 134 -19.71 16.39 -0.16
N ARG A 135 -20.40 17.33 0.53
CA ARG A 135 -21.52 16.96 1.39
C ARG A 135 -22.69 16.54 0.51
N VAL A 136 -22.89 15.25 0.41
CA VAL A 136 -24.01 14.67 -0.31
C VAL A 136 -25.26 14.74 0.58
N GLU A 137 -26.28 15.46 0.11
CA GLU A 137 -27.62 15.39 0.71
C GLU A 137 -28.22 13.99 0.48
N ARG A 138 -28.88 13.42 1.49
CA ARG A 138 -29.50 12.10 1.38
C ARG A 138 -30.55 12.09 0.25
N GLY A 139 -30.43 11.16 -0.70
CA GLY A 139 -31.43 10.95 -1.75
C GLY A 139 -30.89 11.00 -3.19
N HIS A 140 -29.61 11.35 -3.37
CA HIS A 140 -28.95 11.38 -4.68
C HIS A 140 -28.34 10.02 -5.05
N TYR A 141 -28.46 9.62 -6.32
CA TYR A 141 -28.10 8.29 -6.82
C TYR A 141 -26.60 8.21 -7.15
N PRO A 142 -25.98 7.00 -7.13
CA PRO A 142 -24.57 6.79 -7.46
C PRO A 142 -24.08 7.45 -8.77
N GLN A 143 -25.00 7.63 -9.72
CA GLN A 143 -24.76 8.20 -11.04
C GLN A 143 -24.53 9.72 -10.99
N ASP A 144 -25.07 10.40 -9.98
CA ASP A 144 -24.90 11.83 -9.76
C ASP A 144 -23.45 12.18 -9.35
N TYR A 145 -22.67 11.18 -8.92
CA TYR A 145 -21.30 11.36 -8.43
C TYR A 145 -20.21 11.01 -9.45
N LEU A 146 -20.57 10.74 -10.71
CA LEU A 146 -19.58 10.43 -11.76
C LEU A 146 -18.61 11.60 -12.04
N LYS A 147 -18.99 12.81 -11.60
CA LYS A 147 -18.20 14.04 -11.70
C LYS A 147 -17.58 14.50 -10.37
N ILE A 148 -17.75 13.72 -9.30
CA ILE A 148 -17.28 14.08 -7.96
C ILE A 148 -16.10 13.16 -7.58
N PRO A 149 -14.97 13.73 -7.14
CA PRO A 149 -13.86 12.93 -6.64
C PRO A 149 -14.29 12.04 -5.47
N SER A 150 -13.97 10.75 -5.57
CA SER A 150 -14.44 9.74 -4.63
C SER A 150 -13.49 8.55 -4.50
N VAL A 151 -13.63 7.84 -3.38
CA VAL A 151 -12.96 6.57 -3.11
C VAL A 151 -14.01 5.55 -2.72
N SER A 152 -14.24 4.55 -3.56
CA SER A 152 -15.08 3.39 -3.26
C SER A 152 -14.22 2.25 -2.72
N ILE A 153 -14.65 1.65 -1.62
CA ILE A 153 -13.95 0.60 -0.88
C ILE A 153 -14.90 -0.57 -0.73
N ASP A 154 -14.55 -1.71 -1.32
CA ASP A 154 -15.36 -2.93 -1.33
C ASP A 154 -14.49 -4.15 -0.98
N SER A 155 -15.12 -5.17 -0.41
CA SER A 155 -14.51 -6.47 -0.20
C SER A 155 -14.36 -7.22 -1.53
N VAL A 156 -13.32 -8.04 -1.64
CA VAL A 156 -13.14 -8.91 -2.80
C VAL A 156 -12.53 -10.24 -2.38
N THR A 157 -13.04 -11.34 -2.92
CA THR A 157 -12.40 -12.66 -2.75
C THR A 157 -11.10 -12.68 -3.55
N LEU A 158 -9.98 -12.99 -2.92
CA LEU A 158 -8.67 -13.10 -3.57
C LEU A 158 -8.50 -14.47 -4.25
N SER A 159 -7.35 -14.72 -4.87
CA SER A 159 -7.07 -15.99 -5.57
C SER A 159 -6.73 -17.14 -4.62
N ASN A 160 -6.56 -16.86 -3.33
CA ASN A 160 -6.32 -17.83 -2.26
C ASN A 160 -7.57 -17.99 -1.37
N ASP A 161 -8.73 -17.59 -1.88
CA ASP A 161 -10.04 -17.64 -1.20
C ASP A 161 -10.15 -16.83 0.10
N LYS A 162 -9.15 -16.00 0.42
CA LYS A 162 -9.25 -15.01 1.50
C LYS A 162 -9.94 -13.74 1.00
N THR A 163 -10.51 -12.98 1.93
CA THR A 163 -11.02 -11.63 1.64
C THR A 163 -9.88 -10.62 1.61
N GLY A 164 -9.84 -9.79 0.57
CA GLY A 164 -9.05 -8.57 0.50
C GLY A 164 -9.96 -7.39 0.18
N THR A 165 -9.36 -6.29 -0.29
CA THR A 165 -10.09 -5.05 -0.59
C THR A 165 -9.84 -4.59 -2.02
N LEU A 166 -10.92 -4.25 -2.71
CA LEU A 166 -10.94 -3.54 -3.98
C LEU A 166 -11.17 -2.05 -3.71
N ILE A 167 -10.36 -1.20 -4.33
CA ILE A 167 -10.37 0.24 -4.10
C ILE A 167 -10.52 0.91 -5.46
N ALA A 168 -11.61 1.63 -5.69
CA ALA A 168 -11.76 2.47 -6.88
C ALA A 168 -11.61 3.93 -6.48
N VAL A 169 -10.73 4.65 -7.18
CA VAL A 169 -10.37 6.04 -6.91
C VAL A 169 -10.75 6.86 -8.13
N MET A 170 -11.77 7.70 -8.00
CA MET A 170 -12.15 8.71 -9.00
C MET A 170 -11.59 10.06 -8.57
N TYR A 171 -10.89 10.74 -9.47
CA TYR A 171 -10.07 11.89 -9.09
C TYR A 171 -10.21 13.03 -10.11
N PRO A 172 -10.01 14.29 -9.70
CA PRO A 172 -10.20 15.43 -10.60
C PRO A 172 -9.17 15.42 -11.74
N TRP A 173 -9.55 15.97 -12.88
CA TRP A 173 -8.63 16.26 -13.97
C TRP A 173 -7.48 17.14 -13.48
N LEU A 174 -6.26 16.82 -13.90
CA LEU A 174 -5.15 17.76 -13.77
C LEU A 174 -5.44 18.92 -14.72
N ALA A 175 -5.39 20.16 -14.22
CA ALA A 175 -5.43 21.33 -15.09
C ALA A 175 -4.22 21.27 -16.04
N GLU A 176 -4.49 21.35 -17.35
CA GLU A 176 -3.47 21.43 -18.40
C GLU A 176 -2.66 22.73 -18.32
#